data_AF-A0AAX2QH27-F1
#
_entry.id   AF-A0AAX2QH27-F1
#
_cell.length_a   1.000
_cell.length_b   1.000
_cell.length_c   1.000
_cell.angle_alpha   90.00
_cell.angle_beta   90.00
_cell.angle_gamma   90.00
#
_symmetry.space_group_name_H-M   'P 1'
#
loop_
_entity.id
_entity.type
_entity.pdbx_description
1 polymer ?
#
loop_
_entity_poly.entity_id
_entity_poly.type
_entity_poly.pdbx_seq_one_letter_code
_entity_poly.pdbx_strand_id
1 'polypeptide(L)'
;MKKIIAILAGVLLASMASAADDPQQAIPARLKVMFERPDKPLDIAPIVVQADWAIVGRRQDGHGGRALMKKTHHGWSIYLCSGDSLKDAATLETIGLSADDAAMLAAKLKHAETGLDSSALALFSSFEGTVMMNEASNGAGHAGHEGHAQ
;
A
#
# COMPACT_ATOMS: atom_id res chain seq x y z
N MET A 1 -45.48 39.58 21.88
CA MET A 1 -45.08 38.26 21.35
C MET A 1 -44.57 38.42 19.93
N LYS A 2 -43.27 38.20 19.67
CA LYS A 2 -42.66 37.72 18.41
C LYS A 2 -41.16 37.53 18.70
N LYS A 3 -40.73 36.27 18.76
CA LYS A 3 -39.35 35.87 19.07
C LYS A 3 -38.53 35.98 17.80
N ILE A 4 -37.45 36.77 17.79
CA ILE A 4 -36.48 36.79 16.69
C ILE A 4 -35.44 35.71 17.02
N ILE A 5 -35.52 34.60 16.29
CA ILE A 5 -34.58 33.47 16.39
C ILE A 5 -33.31 33.89 15.66
N ALA A 6 -32.21 34.04 16.41
CA ALA A 6 -30.88 34.20 15.85
C ALA A 6 -30.45 32.86 15.22
N ILE A 7 -30.37 32.83 13.89
CA ILE A 7 -29.81 31.70 13.15
C ILE A 7 -28.28 31.81 13.28
N LEU A 8 -27.71 30.99 14.15
CA LEU A 8 -26.28 30.79 14.28
C LEU A 8 -25.83 29.94 13.09
N ALA A 9 -25.29 30.57 12.04
CA ALA A 9 -24.66 29.89 10.93
C ALA A 9 -23.32 29.29 11.40
N GLY A 10 -23.37 28.08 11.94
CA GLY A 10 -22.19 27.26 12.20
C GLY A 10 -21.59 26.81 10.86
N VAL A 11 -20.54 27.49 10.40
CA VAL A 11 -19.69 26.99 9.31
C VAL A 11 -18.92 25.80 9.85
N LEU A 12 -19.44 24.60 9.61
CA LEU A 12 -18.69 23.35 9.72
C LEU A 12 -17.64 23.36 8.61
N LEU A 13 -16.39 23.70 8.94
CA LEU A 13 -15.25 23.34 8.10
C LEU A 13 -15.10 21.82 8.15
N ALA A 14 -15.80 21.12 7.25
CA ALA A 14 -15.46 19.75 6.91
C ALA A 14 -14.10 19.81 6.20
N SER A 15 -13.03 19.39 6.89
CA SER A 15 -11.73 19.17 6.25
C SER A 15 -11.94 18.21 5.08
N MET A 16 -11.85 18.74 3.86
CA MET A 16 -11.78 17.95 2.64
C MET A 16 -10.41 17.27 2.65
N ALA A 17 -10.28 16.15 3.37
CA ALA A 17 -9.17 15.23 3.16
C ALA A 17 -9.21 14.87 1.68
N SER A 18 -8.21 15.32 0.92
CA SER A 18 -8.16 15.07 -0.52
C SER A 18 -8.11 13.58 -0.75
N ALA A 19 -8.74 13.07 -1.81
CA ALA A 19 -8.66 11.64 -2.18
C ALA A 19 -7.21 11.13 -2.35
N ALA A 20 -6.24 12.03 -2.49
CA ALA A 20 -4.80 11.75 -2.47
C ALA A 20 -4.26 11.30 -1.09
N ASP A 21 -4.94 11.62 0.01
CA ASP A 21 -4.53 11.26 1.37
C ASP A 21 -5.17 9.95 1.86
N ASP A 22 -6.29 9.50 1.27
CA ASP A 22 -6.91 8.23 1.63
C ASP A 22 -6.07 7.06 1.07
N PRO A 23 -5.43 6.22 1.92
CA PRO A 23 -4.65 5.09 1.45
C PRO A 23 -5.46 4.07 0.64
N GLN A 24 -6.78 3.97 0.87
CA GLN A 24 -7.65 3.06 0.13
C GLN A 24 -7.83 3.51 -1.34
N GLN A 25 -7.56 4.77 -1.66
CA GLN A 25 -7.59 5.31 -3.03
C GLN A 25 -6.18 5.50 -3.60
N ALA A 26 -5.27 6.06 -2.80
CA ALA A 26 -3.92 6.40 -3.23
C ALA A 26 -3.08 5.16 -3.59
N ILE A 27 -3.17 4.08 -2.79
CA ILE A 27 -2.40 2.87 -3.05
C ILE A 27 -2.86 2.16 -4.34
N PRO A 28 -4.17 1.91 -4.57
CA PRO A 28 -4.64 1.33 -5.82
C PRO A 28 -4.27 2.17 -7.04
N ALA A 29 -4.48 3.49 -6.97
CA ALA A 29 -4.15 4.38 -8.07
C ALA A 29 -2.66 4.27 -8.45
N ARG A 30 -1.76 4.24 -7.46
CA ARG A 30 -0.33 4.11 -7.71
C ARG A 30 0.05 2.76 -8.32
N LEU A 31 -0.47 1.66 -7.77
CA LEU A 31 -0.16 0.31 -8.25
C LEU A 31 -0.70 0.06 -9.66
N LYS A 32 -1.88 0.60 -9.95
CA LYS A 32 -2.48 0.52 -11.29
C LYS A 32 -1.65 1.26 -12.33
N VAL A 33 -1.13 2.44 -12.00
CA VAL A 33 -0.19 3.16 -12.88
C VAL A 33 1.07 2.32 -13.17
N MET A 34 1.55 1.54 -12.21
CA MET A 34 2.78 0.76 -12.35
C MET A 34 2.60 -0.57 -13.10
N PHE A 35 1.47 -1.27 -12.91
CA PHE A 35 1.34 -2.65 -13.36
C PHE A 35 0.06 -2.96 -14.16
N GLU A 36 -0.98 -2.13 -14.08
CA GLU A 36 -2.24 -2.42 -14.78
C GLU A 36 -2.05 -2.32 -16.30
N ARG A 37 -2.56 -3.32 -17.01
CA ARG A 37 -2.60 -3.34 -18.47
C ARG A 37 -4.04 -3.54 -18.94
N PRO A 38 -4.44 -3.00 -20.11
CA PRO A 38 -5.80 -3.18 -20.62
C PRO A 38 -6.22 -4.65 -20.77
N ASP A 39 -5.28 -5.52 -21.13
CA ASP A 39 -5.50 -6.97 -21.30
C ASP A 39 -5.34 -7.77 -20.00
N LYS A 40 -4.75 -7.17 -18.96
CA LYS A 40 -4.40 -7.83 -17.69
C LYS A 40 -4.72 -6.88 -16.54
N PRO A 41 -6.00 -6.76 -16.15
CA PRO A 41 -6.41 -5.88 -15.07
C PRO A 41 -5.74 -6.29 -13.76
N LEU A 42 -5.36 -5.30 -12.97
CA LEU A 42 -4.75 -5.50 -11.67
C LEU A 42 -5.84 -5.48 -10.60
N ASP A 43 -6.03 -6.59 -9.92
CA ASP A 43 -6.89 -6.68 -8.76
C ASP A 43 -6.10 -6.44 -7.46
N ILE A 44 -6.65 -5.57 -6.59
CA ILE A 44 -6.00 -5.09 -5.37
C ILE A 44 -6.96 -5.22 -4.20
N ALA A 45 -6.77 -6.27 -3.41
CA ALA A 45 -7.44 -6.49 -2.14
C ALA A 45 -6.72 -7.61 -1.38
N PRO A 46 -6.64 -7.57 -0.03
CA PRO A 46 -7.11 -6.50 0.84
C PRO A 46 -6.06 -5.38 0.90
N ILE A 47 -6.44 -4.22 1.45
CA ILE A 47 -5.52 -3.11 1.77
C ILE A 47 -5.63 -2.83 3.26
N VAL A 48 -4.59 -3.13 4.02
CA VAL A 48 -4.52 -2.87 5.45
C VAL A 48 -3.43 -1.87 5.75
N VAL A 49 -3.71 -0.91 6.64
CA VAL A 49 -2.84 0.24 6.91
C VAL A 49 -2.60 0.36 8.40
N GLN A 50 -1.36 0.65 8.78
CA GLN A 50 -0.92 0.93 10.13
C GLN A 50 0.19 1.99 10.08
N ALA A 51 -0.07 3.16 10.68
CA ALA A 51 0.81 4.32 10.60
C ALA A 51 1.25 4.60 9.14
N ASP A 52 2.55 4.60 8.89
CA ASP A 52 3.16 4.83 7.58
C ASP A 52 3.40 3.55 6.78
N TRP A 53 2.81 2.42 7.19
CA TRP A 53 2.94 1.13 6.54
C TRP A 53 1.59 0.61 6.06
N ALA A 54 1.61 -0.12 4.94
CA ALA A 54 0.44 -0.85 4.48
C ALA A 54 0.84 -2.17 3.83
N ILE A 55 -0.03 -3.18 3.92
CA ILE A 55 0.10 -4.41 3.13
C ILE A 55 -1.07 -4.48 2.17
N VAL A 56 -0.77 -4.79 0.92
CA VAL A 56 -1.77 -5.01 -0.12
C VAL A 56 -1.64 -6.37 -0.75
N GLY A 57 -2.77 -7.08 -0.89
CA GLY A 57 -2.88 -8.22 -1.77
C GLY A 57 -3.02 -7.76 -3.22
N ARG A 58 -2.26 -8.38 -4.13
CA ARG A 58 -2.35 -8.12 -5.57
C ARG A 58 -2.55 -9.41 -6.34
N ARG A 59 -3.40 -9.39 -7.36
CA ARG A 59 -3.62 -10.50 -8.30
C ARG A 59 -3.66 -9.96 -9.71
N GLN A 60 -2.94 -10.61 -10.62
CA GLN A 60 -2.92 -10.24 -12.03
C GLN A 60 -2.49 -11.45 -12.86
N ASP A 61 -3.26 -11.78 -13.91
CA ASP A 61 -2.88 -12.79 -14.91
C ASP A 61 -2.53 -14.17 -14.31
N GLY A 62 -3.28 -14.61 -13.29
CA GLY A 62 -3.03 -15.90 -12.62
C GLY A 62 -1.86 -15.91 -11.63
N HIS A 63 -1.22 -14.76 -11.40
CA HIS A 63 -0.19 -14.57 -10.39
C HIS A 63 -0.71 -13.71 -9.24
N GLY A 64 -0.15 -13.90 -8.05
CA GLY A 64 -0.49 -13.08 -6.90
C GLY A 64 0.68 -12.91 -5.94
N GLY A 65 0.48 -12.05 -4.94
CA GLY A 65 1.40 -11.87 -3.84
C GLY A 65 0.94 -10.74 -2.93
N ARG A 66 1.74 -10.46 -1.91
CA ARG A 66 1.57 -9.31 -1.02
C ARG A 66 2.66 -8.28 -1.31
N ALA A 67 2.31 -7.01 -1.25
CA ALA A 67 3.28 -5.92 -1.32
C ALA A 67 3.22 -5.14 -0.01
N LEU A 68 4.37 -4.93 0.61
CA LEU A 68 4.54 -4.00 1.71
C LEU A 68 4.79 -2.62 1.12
N MET A 69 3.96 -1.67 1.53
CA MET A 69 3.98 -0.28 1.11
C MET A 69 4.48 0.58 2.26
N LYS A 70 5.24 1.62 1.94
CA LYS A 70 5.69 2.65 2.89
C LYS A 70 5.19 4.02 2.44
N LYS A 71 4.62 4.80 3.36
CA LYS A 71 4.27 6.19 3.13
C LYS A 71 5.55 7.02 3.17
N THR A 72 5.73 7.83 2.14
CA THR A 72 6.86 8.77 2.02
C THR A 72 6.31 10.17 1.80
N HIS A 73 7.19 11.16 1.81
CA HIS A 73 6.83 12.54 1.43
C HIS A 73 6.35 12.66 -0.02
N HIS A 74 6.63 11.67 -0.88
CA HIS A 74 6.13 11.57 -2.26
C HIS A 74 4.90 10.66 -2.41
N GLY A 75 4.29 10.25 -1.29
CA GLY A 75 3.17 9.33 -1.26
C GLY A 75 3.60 7.88 -1.02
N TRP A 76 2.70 6.93 -1.29
CA TRP A 76 2.91 5.51 -1.07
C TRP A 76 3.85 4.90 -2.11
N SER A 77 4.86 4.17 -1.65
CA SER A 77 5.79 3.43 -2.50
C SER A 77 5.87 1.97 -2.09
N ILE A 78 6.07 1.07 -3.06
CA ILE A 78 6.33 -0.34 -2.78
C ILE A 78 7.70 -0.42 -2.13
N TYR A 79 7.76 -1.01 -0.96
CA TYR A 79 9.02 -1.31 -0.27
C TYR A 79 9.55 -2.68 -0.68
N LEU A 80 8.67 -3.69 -0.65
CA LEU A 80 8.97 -5.03 -1.15
C LEU A 80 7.69 -5.78 -1.55
N CYS A 81 7.86 -6.83 -2.36
CA CYS A 81 6.86 -7.83 -2.67
C CYS A 81 7.27 -9.20 -2.11
N SER A 82 6.36 -9.92 -1.47
CA SER A 82 6.58 -11.30 -1.00
C SER A 82 5.27 -12.08 -0.88
N GLY A 83 5.35 -13.32 -0.37
CA GLY A 83 4.21 -14.20 -0.10
C GLY A 83 3.78 -14.14 1.37
N ASP A 84 3.80 -15.29 2.05
CA ASP A 84 3.31 -15.44 3.43
C ASP A 84 4.23 -14.85 4.51
N SER A 85 5.48 -14.52 4.17
CA SER A 85 6.42 -13.84 5.08
C SER A 85 5.83 -12.53 5.64
N LEU A 86 5.03 -11.81 4.86
CA LEU A 86 4.38 -10.56 5.29
C LEU A 86 3.19 -10.74 6.24
N LYS A 87 2.83 -11.99 6.56
CA LYS A 87 1.83 -12.29 7.59
C LYS A 87 2.45 -12.35 8.99
N ASP A 88 3.78 -12.44 9.07
CA ASP A 88 4.51 -12.64 10.30
C ASP A 88 5.03 -11.31 10.86
N ALA A 89 4.68 -11.00 12.11
CA ALA A 89 5.07 -9.75 12.75
C ALA A 89 6.59 -9.66 12.95
N ALA A 90 7.27 -10.76 13.31
CA ALA A 90 8.72 -10.75 13.51
C ALA A 90 9.48 -10.45 12.20
N THR A 91 8.94 -10.91 11.06
CA THR A 91 9.45 -10.55 9.74
C THR A 91 9.30 -9.06 9.48
N LEU A 92 8.13 -8.47 9.79
CA LEU A 92 7.90 -7.02 9.66
C LEU A 92 8.82 -6.20 10.57
N GLU A 93 9.11 -6.67 11.79
CA GLU A 93 10.09 -6.05 12.69
C GLU A 93 11.50 -6.10 12.10
N THR A 94 11.90 -7.25 11.53
CA THR A 94 13.20 -7.41 10.86
C THR A 94 13.36 -6.44 9.67
N ILE A 95 12.25 -6.12 9.00
CA ILE A 95 12.19 -5.13 7.91
C ILE A 95 12.34 -3.69 8.44
N GLY A 96 12.08 -3.46 9.73
CA GLY A 96 12.26 -2.17 10.41
C GLY A 96 10.97 -1.50 10.88
N LEU A 97 9.85 -2.22 10.92
CA LEU A 97 8.66 -1.74 11.62
C LEU A 97 8.90 -1.76 13.14
N SER A 98 8.25 -0.85 13.86
CA SER A 98 8.17 -0.97 15.32
C SER A 98 7.41 -2.25 15.70
N ALA A 99 7.70 -2.83 16.86
CA ALA A 99 7.00 -4.04 17.31
C ALA A 99 5.47 -3.86 17.40
N ASP A 100 5.01 -2.67 17.83
CA ASP A 100 3.59 -2.34 17.90
C ASP A 100 2.97 -2.27 16.49
N ASP A 101 3.59 -1.53 15.57
CA ASP A 101 3.10 -1.41 14.20
C ASP A 101 3.11 -2.75 13.46
N ALA A 102 4.16 -3.55 13.65
CA ALA A 102 4.28 -4.89 13.08
C ALA A 102 3.16 -5.82 13.56
N ALA A 103 2.93 -5.88 14.87
CA ALA A 103 1.87 -6.69 15.46
C ALA A 103 0.48 -6.24 14.97
N MET A 104 0.22 -4.93 14.97
CA MET A 104 -1.05 -4.36 14.53
C MET A 104 -1.30 -4.59 13.04
N LEU A 105 -0.28 -4.42 12.20
CA LEU A 105 -0.40 -4.61 10.75
C LEU A 105 -0.63 -6.09 10.39
N ALA A 106 0.11 -7.01 11.02
CA ALA A 106 -0.09 -8.45 10.85
C ALA A 106 -1.49 -8.90 11.31
N ALA A 107 -1.96 -8.40 12.46
CA ALA A 107 -3.30 -8.69 12.96
C ALA A 107 -4.41 -8.16 12.02
N LYS A 108 -4.26 -6.94 11.52
CA LYS A 108 -5.17 -6.36 10.52
C LYS A 108 -5.20 -7.18 9.24
N LEU A 109 -4.03 -7.58 8.72
CA LEU A 109 -3.93 -8.43 7.54
C LEU A 109 -4.65 -9.76 7.75
N LYS A 110 -4.35 -10.44 8.86
CA LYS A 110 -4.98 -11.72 9.20
C LYS A 110 -6.50 -11.59 9.25
N HIS A 111 -7.03 -10.53 9.86
CA HIS A 111 -8.46 -10.27 9.92
C HIS A 111 -9.05 -10.02 8.52
N ALA A 112 -8.43 -9.15 7.72
CA ALA A 112 -8.90 -8.83 6.37
C ALA A 112 -8.90 -10.05 5.45
N GLU A 113 -7.91 -10.95 5.58
CA GLU A 113 -7.83 -12.19 4.80
C GLU A 113 -8.93 -13.21 5.13
N THR A 114 -9.60 -13.11 6.29
CA THR A 114 -10.72 -14.01 6.61
C THR A 114 -11.92 -13.83 5.69
N GLY A 115 -12.03 -12.67 5.02
CA GLY A 115 -13.10 -12.37 4.08
C GLY A 115 -12.80 -12.76 2.63
N LEU A 116 -11.67 -13.41 2.35
CA LEU A 116 -11.23 -13.72 0.99
C LEU A 116 -11.42 -15.19 0.63
N ASP A 117 -11.69 -15.45 -0.65
CA ASP A 117 -11.74 -16.81 -1.18
C ASP A 117 -10.40 -17.54 -1.04
N SER A 118 -10.45 -18.84 -0.79
CA SER A 118 -9.25 -19.67 -0.63
C SER A 118 -8.34 -19.64 -1.87
N SER A 119 -8.91 -19.54 -3.07
CA SER A 119 -8.13 -19.38 -4.32
C SER A 119 -7.36 -18.07 -4.36
N ALA A 120 -7.88 -16.98 -3.79
CA ALA A 120 -7.17 -15.71 -3.67
C ALA A 120 -5.97 -15.85 -2.73
N LEU A 121 -6.19 -16.46 -1.56
CA LEU A 121 -5.15 -16.71 -0.57
C LEU A 121 -4.03 -17.60 -1.13
N ALA A 122 -4.39 -18.65 -1.88
CA ALA A 122 -3.42 -19.53 -2.54
C ALA A 122 -2.53 -18.77 -3.53
N LEU A 123 -3.10 -17.85 -4.32
CA LEU A 123 -2.32 -17.00 -5.22
C LEU A 123 -1.36 -16.09 -4.46
N PHE A 124 -1.77 -15.52 -3.32
CA PHE A 124 -0.87 -14.71 -2.50
C PHE A 124 0.29 -15.53 -1.92
N SER A 125 -0.01 -16.74 -1.45
CA SER A 125 1.00 -17.67 -0.92
C SER A 125 1.95 -18.21 -1.99
N SER A 126 1.53 -18.27 -3.25
CA SER A 126 2.37 -18.76 -4.37
C SER A 126 3.53 -17.83 -4.74
N PHE A 127 3.58 -16.61 -4.19
CA PHE A 127 4.72 -15.72 -4.41
C PHE A 127 5.93 -16.25 -3.62
N GLU A 128 6.85 -16.89 -4.33
CA GLU A 128 8.08 -17.41 -3.74
C GLU A 128 9.15 -16.31 -3.64
N GLY A 129 9.75 -16.17 -2.45
CA GLY A 129 10.83 -15.23 -2.18
C GLY A 129 10.39 -13.80 -1.85
N THR A 130 11.36 -12.90 -1.83
CA THR A 130 11.16 -11.48 -1.51
C THR A 130 11.88 -10.64 -2.55
N VAL A 131 11.14 -9.72 -3.17
CA VAL A 131 11.67 -8.73 -4.12
C VAL A 131 11.63 -7.37 -3.44
N MET A 132 12.78 -6.85 -3.05
CA MET A 132 12.91 -5.48 -2.53
C MET A 132 12.85 -4.50 -3.70
N MET A 133 12.07 -3.43 -3.56
CA MET A 133 12.12 -2.33 -4.52
C MET A 133 13.16 -1.34 -3.99
N ASN A 134 14.28 -1.18 -4.70
CA ASN A 134 15.25 -0.16 -4.35
C ASN A 134 14.55 1.21 -4.37
N GLU A 135 14.74 2.06 -3.35
CA GLU A 135 14.12 3.39 -3.27
C GLU A 135 14.52 4.32 -4.45
N ALA A 136 15.45 3.88 -5.30
CA ALA A 136 15.88 4.56 -6.52
C ALA A 136 14.94 4.31 -7.72
N SER A 137 13.69 4.75 -7.65
CA SER A 137 12.86 4.95 -8.85
C SER A 137 11.84 6.09 -8.70
N ASN A 138 12.20 7.14 -7.97
CA ASN A 138 11.51 8.42 -8.02
C ASN A 138 12.55 9.56 -8.17
N GLY A 139 12.94 9.85 -9.42
CA GLY A 139 13.56 11.12 -9.81
C GLY A 139 15.09 11.14 -10.00
N ALA A 140 15.51 11.42 -11.24
CA ALA A 140 16.85 11.85 -11.69
C ALA A 140 18.01 10.82 -11.63
N GLY A 141 18.00 9.88 -12.59
CA GLY A 141 19.17 9.08 -12.95
C GLY A 141 19.46 9.17 -14.45
N HIS A 142 19.96 10.30 -14.93
CA HIS A 142 20.75 10.40 -16.17
C HIS A 142 21.97 11.26 -15.83
N ALA A 143 22.99 10.63 -15.24
CA ALA A 143 24.32 11.22 -15.11
C ALA A 143 25.35 10.15 -15.46
N GLY A 144 25.99 10.34 -16.62
CA GLY A 144 27.33 9.85 -16.92
C GLY A 144 27.49 8.38 -17.24
N HIS A 145 27.35 8.01 -18.51
CA HIS A 145 28.18 6.96 -19.10
C HIS A 145 29.27 7.64 -19.92
N GLU A 146 30.39 7.99 -19.30
CA GLU A 146 31.69 8.21 -19.96
C GLU A 146 32.59 7.14 -19.34
N GLY A 147 32.87 6.02 -20.01
CA GLY A 147 33.71 5.99 -21.19
C GLY A 147 35.12 5.63 -20.76
N HIS A 148 35.38 4.33 -20.53
CA HIS A 148 36.74 3.83 -20.34
C HIS A 148 37.46 3.82 -21.69
N ALA A 149 38.46 4.68 -21.85
CA ALA A 149 39.52 4.49 -22.83
C ALA A 149 40.85 4.32 -22.08
N GLN A 150 41.55 3.25 -22.42
CA GLN A 150 42.93 2.99 -22.01
C GLN A 150 43.91 3.82 -22.83
#